data_AF-A0A2M7X7A3-F1
#
_entry.id   AF-A0A2M7X7A3-F1
#
_cell.length_a   1.000
_cell.length_b   1.000
_cell.length_c   1.000
_cell.angle_alpha   90.00
_cell.angle_beta   90.00
_cell.angle_gamma   90.00
#
_symmetry.space_group_name_H-M   'P 1'
#
loop_
_entity.id
_entity.type
_entity.pdbx_description
1 polymer ?
#
loop_
_entity_poly.entity_id
_entity_poly.type
_entity_poly.pdbx_seq_one_letter_code
_entity_poly.pdbx_strand_id
1 'polypeptide(L)'
;MSASQTPGHRSAPLASPGAAEQAHSARLMALIQIEIRAHGSIPFWRFMELALYAPGLGYYSAGKTKFGASGDFITAPELGELFARTVARATANVLSADSATHFLEV
;
A
#
# COMPACT_ATOMS: atom_id res chain seq x y z
N MET A 1 -4.83 -42.76 16.90
CA MET A 1 -4.19 -41.83 15.94
C MET A 1 -4.83 -40.46 16.15
N SER A 2 -4.20 -39.61 16.96
CA SER A 2 -4.70 -38.27 17.28
C SER A 2 -4.14 -37.30 16.25
N ALA A 3 -5.00 -36.64 15.48
CA ALA A 3 -4.58 -35.62 14.54
C ALA A 3 -4.19 -34.35 15.31
N SER A 4 -2.91 -34.03 15.29
CA SER A 4 -2.34 -32.80 15.82
C SER A 4 -2.93 -31.61 15.05
N GLN A 5 -3.88 -30.90 15.67
CA GLN A 5 -4.49 -29.72 15.11
C GLN A 5 -3.49 -28.55 15.24
N THR A 6 -2.99 -28.07 14.10
CA THR A 6 -2.11 -26.90 14.01
C THR A 6 -2.84 -25.68 14.58
N PRO A 7 -2.22 -24.82 15.41
CA PRO A 7 -2.90 -23.63 15.92
C PRO A 7 -3.19 -22.68 14.76
N GLY A 8 -4.46 -22.56 14.37
CA GLY A 8 -4.89 -21.57 13.40
C GLY A 8 -4.63 -20.16 13.94
N HIS A 9 -3.93 -19.33 13.16
CA HIS A 9 -3.73 -17.92 13.47
C HIS A 9 -5.10 -17.23 13.53
N ARG A 10 -5.64 -16.99 14.73
CA ARG A 10 -6.90 -16.27 14.91
C ARG A 10 -6.66 -14.83 14.45
N SER A 11 -7.19 -14.45 13.29
CA SER A 11 -7.18 -13.06 12.83
C SER A 11 -7.96 -12.22 13.85
N ALA A 12 -7.27 -11.26 14.48
CA ALA A 12 -7.93 -10.25 15.29
C ALA A 12 -8.93 -9.48 14.41
N PRO A 13 -10.08 -9.05 14.96
CA PRO A 13 -11.02 -8.23 14.21
C PRO A 13 -10.35 -6.92 13.79
N LEU A 14 -10.64 -6.47 12.56
CA LEU A 14 -10.14 -5.21 12.05
C LEU A 14 -10.68 -4.04 12.89
N ALA A 15 -9.84 -3.05 13.14
CA ALA A 15 -10.26 -1.82 13.81
C ALA A 15 -11.34 -1.10 12.97
N SER A 16 -12.35 -0.56 13.64
CA SER A 16 -13.39 0.22 12.96
C SER A 16 -12.87 1.62 12.65
N PRO A 17 -13.00 2.12 11.40
CA PRO A 17 -12.54 3.46 11.03
C PRO A 17 -13.40 4.54 11.70
N GLY A 18 -12.84 5.74 11.91
CA GLY A 18 -13.56 6.89 12.44
C GLY A 18 -14.60 7.45 11.46
N ALA A 19 -15.49 8.33 11.93
CA ALA A 19 -16.58 8.88 11.10
C ALA A 19 -16.08 9.58 9.82
N ALA A 20 -14.99 10.34 9.91
CA ALA A 20 -14.38 11.00 8.75
C ALA A 20 -13.83 10.02 7.72
N GLU A 21 -13.28 8.88 8.18
CA GLU A 21 -12.76 7.82 7.32
C GLU A 21 -13.88 7.04 6.64
N GLN A 22 -14.96 6.78 7.37
CA GLN A 22 -16.16 6.17 6.80
C GLN A 22 -16.77 7.08 5.72
N ALA A 23 -16.90 8.38 5.97
CA ALA A 23 -17.38 9.34 4.99
C ALA A 23 -16.46 9.44 3.75
N HIS A 24 -15.14 9.36 3.96
CA HIS A 24 -14.17 9.30 2.87
C HIS A 24 -14.33 8.04 2.01
N SER A 25 -14.40 6.88 2.67
CA SER A 25 -14.62 5.58 2.02
C SER A 25 -15.95 5.56 1.24
N ALA A 26 -17.02 6.12 1.79
CA ALA A 26 -18.31 6.22 1.12
C ALA A 26 -18.25 7.01 -0.21
N ARG A 27 -17.48 8.10 -0.25
CA ARG A 27 -17.26 8.88 -1.50
C ARG A 27 -16.51 8.07 -2.56
N LEU A 28 -15.48 7.33 -2.15
CA LEU A 28 -14.75 6.42 -3.04
C LEU A 28 -15.63 5.28 -3.55
N MET A 29 -16.44 4.67 -2.68
CA MET A 29 -17.41 3.65 -3.06
C MET A 29 -18.41 4.18 -4.09
N ALA A 30 -18.92 5.40 -3.90
CA ALA A 30 -19.83 6.02 -4.86
C ALA A 30 -19.17 6.20 -6.24
N LEU A 31 -17.90 6.60 -6.29
CA LEU A 31 -17.12 6.70 -7.53
C LEU A 31 -16.99 5.33 -8.23
N ILE A 32 -16.61 4.29 -7.49
CA ILE A 32 -16.47 2.93 -8.05
C ILE A 32 -17.82 2.39 -8.56
N GLN A 33 -18.91 2.67 -7.84
CA GLN A 33 -20.25 2.29 -8.29
C GLN A 33 -20.68 3.01 -9.57
N ILE A 34 -20.28 4.27 -9.76
CA ILE A 34 -20.52 5.00 -11.01
C ILE A 34 -19.81 4.30 -12.16
N GLU A 35 -18.52 3.95 -12.00
CA GLU A 35 -17.75 3.22 -13.01
C GLU A 35 -18.41 1.89 -13.40
N ILE A 36 -18.83 1.11 -12.40
CA ILE A 36 -19.48 -0.19 -12.62
C ILE A 36 -20.83 -0.02 -13.31
N ARG A 37 -21.62 1.00 -12.95
CA ARG A 37 -22.91 1.25 -13.61
C ARG A 37 -22.73 1.68 -15.07
N ALA A 38 -21.66 2.42 -15.38
CA ALA A 38 -21.39 2.88 -16.74
C ALA A 38 -20.84 1.78 -17.66
N HIS A 39 -20.03 0.86 -17.12
CA HIS A 39 -19.27 -0.10 -17.92
C HIS A 39 -19.62 -1.57 -17.66
N GLY A 40 -20.53 -1.86 -16.72
CA GLY A 40 -20.77 -3.20 -16.22
C GLY A 40 -19.70 -3.63 -15.22
N SER A 41 -19.48 -4.94 -15.08
CA SER A 41 -18.42 -5.45 -14.21
C SER A 41 -17.06 -4.91 -14.67
N ILE A 42 -16.33 -4.26 -13.77
CA ILE A 42 -14.97 -3.82 -14.03
C ILE A 42 -13.96 -4.92 -13.68
N PRO A 43 -12.82 -5.01 -14.38
CA PRO A 43 -11.75 -5.92 -13.99
C PRO A 43 -11.12 -5.47 -12.67
N PHE A 44 -10.55 -6.42 -11.93
CA PHE A 44 -9.98 -6.15 -10.60
C PHE A 44 -8.87 -5.10 -10.60
N TRP A 45 -8.05 -5.03 -11.66
CA TRP A 45 -7.01 -4.00 -11.78
C TRP A 45 -7.60 -2.59 -11.80
N ARG A 46 -8.77 -2.40 -12.41
CA ARG A 46 -9.46 -1.10 -12.46
C ARG A 46 -10.05 -0.74 -11.10
N PHE A 47 -10.62 -1.72 -10.41
CA PHE A 47 -11.04 -1.55 -9.02
C PHE A 47 -9.87 -1.11 -8.13
N MET A 48 -8.71 -1.79 -8.23
CA MET A 48 -7.51 -1.47 -7.45
C MET A 48 -6.94 -0.11 -7.82
N GLU A 49 -6.92 0.24 -9.10
CA GLU A 49 -6.49 1.55 -9.56
C GLU A 49 -7.32 2.67 -8.91
N LEU A 50 -8.65 2.54 -8.88
CA LEU A 50 -9.52 3.51 -8.23
C LEU A 50 -9.33 3.51 -6.70
N ALA A 51 -9.36 2.33 -6.08
CA ALA A 51 -9.26 2.20 -4.64
C ALA A 51 -7.94 2.75 -4.08
N LEU A 52 -6.84 2.58 -4.83
CA LEU A 52 -5.51 3.01 -4.42
C LEU A 52 -5.16 4.41 -4.91
N TYR A 53 -5.52 4.79 -6.13
CA TYR A 53 -4.94 5.96 -6.79
C TYR A 53 -5.93 7.01 -7.28
N ALA A 54 -7.25 6.81 -7.15
CA ALA A 54 -8.23 7.81 -7.56
C ALA A 54 -7.89 9.21 -6.98
N PRO A 55 -7.77 10.27 -7.81
CA PRO A 55 -7.34 11.58 -7.33
C PRO A 55 -8.18 12.08 -6.14
N GLY A 56 -7.51 12.41 -5.04
CA GLY A 56 -8.13 12.90 -3.81
C GLY A 56 -8.94 11.87 -2.99
N LEU A 57 -9.14 10.64 -3.49
CA LEU A 57 -9.98 9.62 -2.83
C LEU A 57 -9.25 8.30 -2.57
N GLY A 58 -8.40 7.86 -3.51
CA GLY A 58 -7.66 6.62 -3.41
C GLY A 58 -6.70 6.63 -2.23
N TYR A 59 -6.42 5.44 -1.69
CA TYR A 59 -5.58 5.24 -0.52
C TYR A 59 -4.27 6.03 -0.61
N TYR A 60 -3.52 5.94 -1.72
CA TYR A 60 -2.26 6.64 -1.97
C TYR A 60 -2.41 8.09 -2.45
N SER A 61 -3.61 8.53 -2.82
CA SER A 61 -3.88 9.87 -3.37
C SER A 61 -4.67 10.82 -2.45
N ALA A 62 -5.11 10.35 -1.27
CA ALA A 62 -5.96 11.12 -0.34
C ALA A 62 -5.22 11.98 0.71
N GLY A 63 -3.90 12.18 0.58
CA GLY A 63 -3.13 13.13 1.41
C GLY A 63 -2.91 12.78 2.91
N LYS A 64 -3.30 11.60 3.38
CA LYS A 64 -3.02 11.13 4.76
C LYS A 64 -1.58 10.62 4.94
N THR A 65 -1.03 10.71 6.15
CA THR A 65 0.20 10.00 6.53
C THR A 65 -0.08 8.49 6.53
N LYS A 66 0.63 7.72 5.70
CA LYS A 66 0.37 6.27 5.48
C LYS A 66 1.47 5.35 5.98
N PHE A 67 2.67 5.89 6.17
CA PHE A 67 3.87 5.14 6.52
C PHE A 67 4.33 5.48 7.95
N GLY A 68 5.10 4.56 8.54
CA GLY A 68 5.64 4.67 9.89
C GLY A 68 4.78 3.98 10.94
N ALA A 69 5.21 4.04 12.21
CA ALA A 69 4.56 3.32 13.31
C ALA A 69 3.09 3.71 13.56
N SER A 70 2.64 4.84 13.01
CA SER A 70 1.25 5.31 13.07
C SER A 70 0.46 5.07 11.77
N GLY A 71 1.07 4.46 10.75
CA GLY A 71 0.44 4.06 9.50
C GLY A 71 -0.13 2.65 9.54
N ASP A 72 -0.77 2.22 8.45
CA ASP A 72 -1.37 0.87 8.36
C ASP A 72 -0.32 -0.24 8.24
N PHE A 73 0.89 0.13 7.78
CA PHE A 73 2.01 -0.78 7.65
C PHE A 73 3.35 -0.03 7.78
N ILE A 74 4.39 -0.78 8.15
CA ILE A 74 5.76 -0.29 8.21
C ILE A 74 6.55 -0.79 7.00
N THR A 75 7.44 0.03 6.48
CA THR A 75 8.37 -0.36 5.40
C THR A 75 9.81 -0.46 5.94
N ALA A 76 10.69 -1.17 5.23
CA ALA A 76 12.07 -1.36 5.69
C ALA A 76 12.86 -0.06 5.95
N PRO A 77 12.70 1.03 5.16
CA PRO A 77 13.32 2.32 5.46
C PRO A 77 12.92 2.90 6.83
N GLU A 78 11.69 2.64 7.30
CA GLU A 78 11.17 3.18 8.57
C GLU A 78 11.75 2.46 9.80
N LEU A 79 12.44 1.32 9.63
CA LEU A 79 13.04 0.55 10.73
C LEU A 79 14.43 1.05 11.12
N GLY A 80 15.08 1.88 10.29
CA GLY A 80 16.40 2.44 10.54
C GLY A 80 17.36 2.38 9.34
N GLU A 81 18.58 2.86 9.53
CA GLU A 81 19.53 3.13 8.43
C GLU A 81 20.11 1.88 7.75
N LEU A 82 19.97 0.69 8.35
CA LEU A 82 20.63 -0.52 7.86
C LEU A 82 20.15 -0.93 6.46
N PHE A 83 18.86 -0.73 6.16
CA PHE A 83 18.29 -1.01 4.85
C PHE A 83 18.98 -0.17 3.76
N ALA A 84 18.99 1.17 3.93
CA ALA A 84 19.61 2.10 2.98
C ALA A 84 21.12 1.83 2.80
N ARG A 85 21.85 1.56 3.88
CA ARG A 85 23.28 1.22 3.83
C ARG A 85 23.54 -0.07 3.05
N THR A 86 22.67 -1.06 3.19
CA THR A 86 22.78 -2.34 2.48
C THR A 86 22.52 -2.16 0.99
N VAL A 87 21.45 -1.43 0.63
CA VAL A 87 21.14 -1.10 -0.77
C VAL A 87 22.29 -0.34 -1.42
N ALA A 88 22.81 0.71 -0.77
CA ALA A 88 23.94 1.49 -1.28
C ALA A 88 25.20 0.65 -1.53
N ARG A 89 25.53 -0.27 -0.62
CA ARG A 89 26.67 -1.18 -0.81
C ARG A 89 26.45 -2.17 -1.94
N ALA A 90 25.24 -2.70 -2.08
CA ALA A 90 24.91 -3.67 -3.13
C ALA A 90 24.95 -3.03 -4.53
N THR A 91 24.58 -1.75 -4.65
CA THR A 91 24.57 -1.04 -5.93
C THR A 91 25.85 -0.28 -6.25
N ALA A 92 26.78 -0.12 -5.29
CA ALA A 92 27.99 0.70 -5.40
C ALA A 92 28.82 0.41 -6.66
N ASN A 93 29.01 -0.86 -7.02
CA ASN A 93 29.81 -1.23 -8.19
C ASN A 93 29.15 -0.80 -9.50
N VAL A 94 27.83 -0.89 -9.59
CA VAL A 94 27.07 -0.47 -10.79
C VAL A 94 27.10 1.05 -10.88
N LEU A 95 26.87 1.75 -9.76
CA LEU A 95 26.86 3.22 -9.72
C LEU A 95 28.24 3.83 -10.02
N SER A 96 29.32 3.13 -9.66
CA SER A 96 30.69 3.63 -9.87
C SER A 96 31.28 3.25 -11.23
N ALA A 97 30.59 2.42 -12.02
CA ALA A 97 31.10 1.94 -13.32
C ALA A 97 31.11 3.03 -14.39
N ASP A 98 30.19 4.00 -14.32
CA ASP A 98 30.09 5.13 -15.24
C ASP A 98 29.51 6.35 -14.52
N SER A 99 30.15 7.51 -14.71
CA SER A 99 29.68 8.82 -14.25
C SER A 99 28.29 9.22 -14.77
N ALA A 100 27.82 8.61 -15.86
CA ALA A 100 26.48 8.82 -16.40
C ALA A 100 25.40 7.92 -15.76
N THR A 101 25.76 7.06 -14.79
CA THR A 101 24.79 6.20 -14.11
C THR A 101 23.89 7.02 -13.17
N HIS A 102 22.58 6.78 -13.23
CA HIS A 102 21.61 7.42 -12.36
C HIS A 102 20.90 6.39 -11.48
N PHE A 103 20.62 6.78 -10.24
CA PHE A 103 19.75 6.02 -9.34
C PHE A 103 18.33 6.62 -9.41
N LEU A 104 17.33 5.79 -9.69
CA LEU A 104 15.92 6.19 -9.76
C LEU A 104 15.12 5.48 -8.67
N GLU A 105 14.44 6.27 -7.85
CA GLU A 105 13.40 5.81 -6.92
C GLU A 105 12.03 6.18 -7.52
N VAL A 106 11.06 5.26 -7.42
CA VAL A 106 9.73 5.38 -8.05
C VAL A 106 8.62 5.54 -7.02
#